data_AF-A0A7X0MV85-F1
#
_entry.id   AF-A0A7X0MV85-F1
#
_cell.length_a   1.000
_cell.length_b   1.000
_cell.length_c   1.000
_cell.angle_alpha   90.00
_cell.angle_beta   90.00
_cell.angle_gamma   90.00
#
_symmetry.space_group_name_H-M   'P 1'
#
loop_
_entity.id
_entity.type
_entity.pdbx_description
1 polymer ?
#
loop_
_entity_poly.entity_id
_entity_poly.type
_entity_poly.pdbx_seq_one_letter_code
_entity_poly.pdbx_strand_id
1 'polypeptide(L)'
;MCKKYWWWIPIAVVVLIGGCADRSKDLEEDHGAVVNNNMNSALWIQTSAEYHATAIQSYRAASDKIGRAMSAPLWTAMLEQSGQAVLPSRAAVILDVDETVLDNSPYLAKRIIQGEGWEPESWDNWVAMASAKAIPGSVEFINHLTEAGIDAVFITNRECVQRESSGDPCPQKTDTIENLKSVGISVVKPENVLLKSEIPEWTSEKQSRRAYIADKYRVLMLVGDDLGDFLPDVKMHITPAERRVLVDQ
;
A
#
# COMPACT_ATOMS: atom_id res chain seq x y z
N MET A 1 56.65 77.67 18.93
CA MET A 1 56.07 77.44 17.58
C MET A 1 54.77 76.67 17.74
N CYS A 2 53.62 77.32 17.60
CA CYS A 2 52.30 76.68 17.61
C CYS A 2 51.69 76.85 16.22
N LYS A 3 51.45 75.74 15.49
CA LYS A 3 50.77 75.78 14.18
C LYS A 3 49.29 75.46 14.38
N LYS A 4 48.44 76.41 13.97
CA LYS A 4 47.00 76.22 13.74
C LYS A 4 46.81 75.43 12.45
N TYR A 5 45.92 74.43 12.46
CA TYR A 5 45.37 73.84 11.24
C TYR A 5 43.85 73.92 11.28
N TRP A 6 43.30 74.63 10.30
CA TRP A 6 41.88 74.69 9.96
C TRP A 6 41.51 73.43 9.17
N TRP A 7 40.45 72.74 9.57
CA TRP A 7 39.84 71.69 8.76
C TRP A 7 38.58 72.24 8.10
N TRP A 8 38.64 72.35 6.78
CA TRP A 8 37.49 72.61 5.91
C TRP A 8 36.76 71.29 5.64
N ILE A 9 35.45 71.27 5.85
CA ILE A 9 34.55 70.17 5.49
C ILE A 9 34.03 70.45 4.07
N PRO A 10 34.26 69.59 3.07
CA PRO A 10 33.47 69.64 1.85
C PRO A 10 32.20 68.79 2.05
N ILE A 11 31.05 69.45 1.97
CA ILE A 11 29.73 68.81 1.86
C ILE A 11 29.62 68.24 0.45
N ALA A 12 29.59 66.91 0.33
CA ALA A 12 29.26 66.24 -0.92
C ALA A 12 27.74 66.19 -1.07
N VAL A 13 27.20 66.96 -2.02
CA VAL A 13 25.80 66.85 -2.46
C VAL A 13 25.71 65.65 -3.40
N VAL A 14 25.02 64.59 -2.96
CA VAL A 14 24.67 63.45 -3.81
C VAL A 14 23.35 63.79 -4.51
N VAL A 15 23.40 63.98 -5.82
CA VAL A 15 22.21 64.08 -6.68
C VAL A 15 21.82 62.67 -7.10
N LEU A 16 20.71 62.16 -6.56
CA LEU A 16 20.09 60.92 -7.02
C LEU A 16 19.18 61.21 -8.21
N ILE A 17 19.60 60.77 -9.40
CA ILE A 17 18.77 60.81 -10.61
C ILE A 17 17.88 59.57 -10.56
N GLY A 18 16.60 59.76 -10.24
CA GLY A 18 15.59 58.69 -10.26
C GLY A 18 15.22 58.34 -11.70
N GLY A 19 15.75 57.24 -12.22
CA GLY A 19 15.22 56.58 -13.41
C GLY A 19 14.17 55.55 -13.00
N CYS A 20 12.91 55.77 -13.39
CA CYS A 20 11.90 54.71 -13.37
C CYS A 20 12.25 53.69 -14.45
N ALA A 21 12.96 52.63 -14.08
CA ALA A 21 12.95 51.41 -14.88
C ALA A 21 11.57 50.79 -14.71
N ASP A 22 10.77 50.83 -15.77
CA ASP A 22 9.50 50.14 -15.84
C ASP A 22 9.79 48.64 -15.79
N ARG A 23 9.76 48.10 -14.57
CA ARG A 23 9.91 46.68 -14.31
C ARG A 23 8.51 46.12 -14.47
N SER A 24 8.10 45.89 -15.71
CA SER A 24 7.07 44.89 -15.99
C SER A 24 7.64 43.57 -15.47
N LYS A 25 7.42 43.30 -14.19
CA LYS A 25 7.52 41.96 -13.66
C LYS A 25 6.51 41.18 -14.48
N ASP A 26 7.03 40.30 -15.33
CA ASP A 26 6.31 39.11 -15.72
C ASP A 26 5.76 38.52 -14.42
N LEU A 27 4.46 38.68 -14.22
CA LEU A 27 3.72 37.89 -13.27
C LEU A 27 3.79 36.49 -13.85
N GLU A 28 4.82 35.73 -13.47
CA GLU A 28 4.69 34.28 -13.46
C GLU A 28 3.39 34.01 -12.70
N GLU A 29 2.38 33.52 -13.41
CA GLU A 29 1.21 32.94 -12.77
C GLU A 29 1.77 31.88 -11.82
N ASP A 30 1.72 32.17 -10.52
CA ASP A 30 1.82 31.14 -9.50
C ASP A 30 0.64 30.21 -9.79
N HIS A 31 0.89 29.18 -10.61
CA HIS A 31 0.04 28.01 -10.70
C HIS A 31 0.14 27.35 -9.32
N GLY A 32 -0.54 27.97 -8.34
CA GLY A 32 -0.44 27.66 -6.93
C GLY A 32 -0.49 26.16 -6.80
N ALA A 33 0.58 25.58 -6.24
CA ALA A 33 0.83 24.15 -6.26
C ALA A 33 -0.48 23.41 -6.04
N VAL A 34 -0.95 22.67 -7.06
CA VAL A 34 -2.21 21.95 -7.00
C VAL A 34 -2.15 21.06 -5.77
N VAL A 35 -2.91 21.44 -4.74
CA VAL A 35 -2.88 20.73 -3.45
C VAL A 35 -3.45 19.36 -3.70
N ASN A 36 -2.59 18.35 -3.74
CA ASN A 36 -3.02 16.97 -3.82
C ASN A 36 -3.45 16.52 -2.42
N ASN A 37 -4.74 16.22 -2.26
CA ASN A 37 -5.31 15.79 -0.97
C ASN A 37 -4.64 14.54 -0.38
N ASN A 38 -3.93 13.74 -1.19
CA ASN A 38 -3.24 12.55 -0.73
C ASN A 38 -1.83 12.81 -0.18
N MET A 39 -1.30 14.04 -0.30
CA MET A 39 0.07 14.37 0.13
C MET A 39 0.32 14.07 1.61
N ASN A 40 -0.58 14.51 2.49
CA ASN A 40 -0.44 14.27 3.93
C ASN A 40 -0.58 12.79 4.28
N SER A 41 -1.47 12.05 3.60
CA SER A 41 -1.64 10.61 3.80
C SER A 41 -0.39 9.85 3.38
N ALA A 42 0.19 10.18 2.21
CA ALA A 42 1.41 9.57 1.72
C ALA A 42 2.61 9.85 2.65
N LEU A 43 2.75 11.08 3.13
CA LEU A 43 3.78 11.43 4.13
C LEU A 43 3.59 10.66 5.44
N TRP A 44 2.36 10.51 5.93
CA TRP A 44 2.10 9.76 7.15
C TRP A 44 2.52 8.28 6.99
N ILE A 45 2.15 7.62 5.88
CA ILE A 45 2.57 6.24 5.59
C ILE A 45 4.10 6.14 5.48
N GLN A 46 4.73 7.04 4.72
CA GLN A 46 6.16 6.92 4.40
C GLN A 46 7.09 7.31 5.55
N THR A 47 6.67 8.21 6.42
CA THR A 47 7.60 8.88 7.35
C THR A 47 7.20 8.80 8.82
N SER A 48 5.94 8.49 9.14
CA SER A 48 5.51 8.47 10.54
C SER A 48 5.99 7.22 11.26
N ALA A 49 6.43 7.40 12.51
CA ALA A 49 6.72 6.27 13.38
C ALA A 49 5.42 5.54 13.77
N GLU A 50 4.29 6.25 13.77
CA GLU A 50 2.97 5.76 14.14
C GLU A 50 2.44 4.73 13.15
N TYR A 51 2.59 4.96 11.84
CA TYR A 51 2.25 3.96 10.82
C TYR A 51 3.09 2.70 10.99
N HIS A 52 4.40 2.88 11.13
CA HIS A 52 5.34 1.77 11.34
C HIS A 52 4.99 0.96 12.59
N ALA A 53 4.73 1.63 13.71
CA ALA A 53 4.33 0.99 14.96
C ALA A 53 2.99 0.25 14.82
N THR A 54 2.02 0.82 14.10
CA THR A 54 0.71 0.20 13.86
C THR A 54 0.83 -1.07 13.03
N ALA A 55 1.62 -1.06 11.94
CA ALA A 55 1.87 -2.25 11.13
C ALA A 55 2.51 -3.37 11.96
N ILE A 56 3.58 -3.06 12.72
CA ILE A 56 4.24 -4.02 13.61
C ILE A 56 3.25 -4.56 14.66
N GLN A 57 2.45 -3.69 15.27
CA GLN A 57 1.47 -4.08 16.28
C GLN A 57 0.46 -5.08 15.72
N SER A 58 -0.07 -4.82 14.52
CA SER A 58 -1.03 -5.70 13.85
C SER A 58 -0.43 -7.08 13.59
N TYR A 59 0.78 -7.15 13.05
CA TYR A 59 1.43 -8.43 12.78
C TYR A 59 1.85 -9.20 14.03
N ARG A 60 2.31 -8.52 15.09
CA ARG A 60 2.58 -9.18 16.38
C ARG A 60 1.30 -9.74 17.00
N ALA A 61 0.22 -8.96 16.99
CA ALA A 61 -1.08 -9.41 17.49
C ALA A 61 -1.64 -10.59 16.68
N ALA A 62 -1.37 -10.63 15.36
CA ALA A 62 -1.69 -11.76 14.51
C ALA A 62 -0.88 -13.01 14.91
N SER A 63 0.45 -12.89 15.03
CA SER A 63 1.34 -13.97 15.48
C SER A 63 0.89 -14.59 16.81
N ASP A 64 0.58 -13.75 17.79
CA ASP A 64 0.17 -14.19 19.15
C ASP A 64 -1.13 -15.03 19.17
N LYS A 65 -1.93 -14.97 18.10
CA LYS A 65 -3.18 -15.73 17.98
C LYS A 65 -3.00 -17.09 17.30
N ILE A 66 -1.90 -17.31 16.57
CA ILE A 66 -1.69 -18.51 15.75
C ILE A 66 -1.78 -19.80 16.58
N GLY A 67 -1.10 -19.85 17.73
CA GLY A 67 -1.12 -21.05 18.58
C GLY A 67 -2.54 -21.43 19.05
N ARG A 68 -3.34 -20.44 19.46
CA ARG A 68 -4.74 -20.64 19.86
C ARG A 68 -5.59 -21.08 18.67
N ALA A 69 -5.47 -20.41 17.54
CA ALA A 69 -6.21 -20.74 16.32
C ALA A 69 -5.94 -22.17 15.85
N MET A 70 -4.66 -22.59 15.87
CA MET A 70 -4.28 -23.96 15.50
C MET A 70 -4.84 -25.02 16.44
N SER A 71 -4.85 -24.74 17.76
CA SER A 71 -5.32 -25.69 18.78
C SER A 71 -6.84 -25.92 18.80
N ALA A 72 -7.61 -25.03 18.16
CA ALA A 72 -9.07 -25.10 18.11
C ALA A 72 -9.53 -25.71 16.77
N PRO A 73 -10.06 -26.94 16.73
CA PRO A 73 -10.37 -27.65 15.48
C PRO A 73 -11.34 -26.89 14.56
N LEU A 74 -12.33 -26.23 15.16
CA LEU A 74 -13.38 -25.49 14.45
C LEU A 74 -13.09 -23.98 14.32
N TRP A 75 -11.87 -23.55 14.63
CA TRP A 75 -11.49 -22.15 14.40
C TRP A 75 -11.46 -21.85 12.91
N THR A 76 -12.16 -20.79 12.51
CA THR A 76 -12.08 -20.21 11.17
C THR A 76 -12.31 -18.71 11.21
N ALA A 77 -11.67 -17.99 10.29
CA ALA A 77 -11.90 -16.57 10.01
C ALA A 77 -12.85 -16.35 8.80
N MET A 78 -13.38 -17.41 8.21
CA MET A 78 -14.19 -17.37 6.99
C MET A 78 -15.68 -17.49 7.31
N LEU A 79 -16.48 -16.60 6.73
CA LEU A 79 -17.94 -16.69 6.79
C LEU A 79 -18.45 -17.96 6.11
N GLU A 80 -17.80 -18.35 5.01
CA GLU A 80 -18.08 -19.53 4.19
C GLU A 80 -17.84 -20.85 4.96
N GLN A 81 -17.03 -20.81 6.02
CA GLN A 81 -16.73 -21.95 6.88
C GLN A 81 -17.51 -21.94 8.20
N SER A 82 -18.25 -20.86 8.47
CA SER A 82 -18.97 -20.69 9.72
C SER A 82 -20.05 -21.77 9.88
N GLY A 83 -20.09 -22.40 11.06
CA GLY A 83 -21.06 -23.45 11.39
C GLY A 83 -20.79 -24.82 10.77
N GLN A 84 -19.70 -24.99 10.00
CA GLN A 84 -19.33 -26.31 9.48
C GLN A 84 -18.84 -27.23 10.62
N ALA A 85 -19.31 -28.48 10.62
CA ALA A 85 -18.91 -29.49 11.62
C ALA A 85 -17.50 -30.06 11.38
N VAL A 86 -16.99 -29.94 10.16
CA VAL A 86 -15.67 -30.41 9.74
C VAL A 86 -15.06 -29.37 8.81
N LEU A 87 -13.81 -28.99 9.07
CA LEU A 87 -13.04 -28.06 8.25
C LEU A 87 -11.87 -28.78 7.55
N PRO A 88 -11.30 -28.22 6.47
CA PRO A 88 -10.14 -28.82 5.82
C PRO A 88 -8.96 -29.00 6.78
N SER A 89 -8.17 -30.05 6.59
CA SER A 89 -7.06 -30.38 7.50
C SER A 89 -5.86 -29.44 7.38
N ARG A 90 -5.64 -28.85 6.20
CA ARG A 90 -4.56 -27.88 5.96
C ARG A 90 -4.97 -26.51 6.45
N ALA A 91 -4.12 -25.87 7.24
CA ALA A 91 -4.36 -24.52 7.74
C ALA A 91 -3.77 -23.46 6.80
N ALA A 92 -4.44 -22.32 6.68
CA ALA A 92 -3.91 -21.17 5.97
C ALA A 92 -4.23 -19.84 6.67
N VAL A 93 -3.46 -18.81 6.34
CA VAL A 93 -3.83 -17.41 6.54
C VAL A 93 -3.93 -16.76 5.17
N ILE A 94 -5.00 -15.98 4.96
CA ILE A 94 -5.17 -15.20 3.73
C ILE A 94 -4.68 -13.78 4.00
N LEU A 95 -3.87 -13.25 3.10
CA LEU A 95 -3.37 -11.88 3.12
C LEU A 95 -3.74 -11.17 1.82
N ASP A 96 -4.13 -9.90 1.90
CA ASP A 96 -3.94 -8.99 0.78
C ASP A 96 -2.43 -8.73 0.52
N VAL A 97 -2.09 -8.18 -0.64
CA VAL A 97 -0.72 -7.86 -1.02
C VAL A 97 -0.41 -6.37 -0.88
N ASP A 98 -1.21 -5.48 -1.45
CA ASP A 98 -0.84 -4.07 -1.63
C ASP A 98 -1.24 -3.27 -0.39
N GLU A 99 -0.33 -2.49 0.21
CA GLU A 99 -0.51 -1.81 1.52
C GLU A 99 -0.73 -2.76 2.73
N THR A 100 -0.81 -4.07 2.48
CA THR A 100 -0.82 -5.12 3.50
C THR A 100 0.54 -5.81 3.63
N VAL A 101 1.07 -6.39 2.55
CA VAL A 101 2.39 -7.07 2.55
C VAL A 101 3.47 -6.23 1.90
N LEU A 102 3.14 -5.56 0.79
CA LEU A 102 4.02 -4.74 -0.02
C LEU A 102 3.60 -3.27 0.05
N ASP A 103 4.57 -2.38 0.30
CA ASP A 103 4.40 -0.93 0.36
C ASP A 103 4.55 -0.31 -1.03
N ASN A 104 3.43 0.16 -1.57
CA ASN A 104 3.34 0.85 -2.85
C ASN A 104 3.22 2.37 -2.69
N SER A 105 3.45 2.91 -1.48
CA SER A 105 3.49 4.36 -1.28
C SER A 105 4.48 5.10 -2.20
N PRO A 106 5.61 4.52 -2.67
CA PRO A 106 6.45 5.21 -3.65
C PRO A 106 5.75 5.46 -4.99
N TYR A 107 4.86 4.55 -5.42
CA TYR A 107 4.00 4.78 -6.59
C TYR A 107 3.10 5.98 -6.32
N LEU A 108 2.38 5.99 -5.21
CA LEU A 108 1.49 7.10 -4.83
C LEU A 108 2.24 8.45 -4.79
N ALA A 109 3.42 8.49 -4.17
CA ALA A 109 4.27 9.68 -4.12
C ALA A 109 4.67 10.18 -5.51
N LYS A 110 5.05 9.26 -6.42
CA LYS A 110 5.35 9.62 -7.82
C LYS A 110 4.14 10.23 -8.52
N ARG A 111 2.95 9.64 -8.37
CA ARG A 111 1.71 10.18 -8.95
C ARG A 111 1.38 11.58 -8.41
N ILE A 112 1.55 11.79 -7.10
CA ILE A 112 1.37 13.10 -6.45
C ILE A 112 2.32 14.15 -7.04
N ILE A 113 3.61 13.84 -7.16
CA ILE A 113 4.63 14.75 -7.73
C ILE A 113 4.30 15.12 -9.19
N GLN A 114 3.74 14.18 -9.95
CA GLN A 114 3.33 14.39 -11.34
C GLN A 114 1.98 15.13 -11.47
N GLY A 115 1.24 15.30 -10.37
CA GLY A 115 -0.13 15.84 -10.43
C GLY A 115 -1.13 14.88 -11.06
N GLU A 116 -0.83 13.58 -11.07
CA GLU A 116 -1.62 12.54 -11.73
C GLU A 116 -2.34 11.62 -10.73
N GLY A 117 -3.42 10.98 -11.16
CA GLY A 117 -4.13 9.95 -10.40
C GLY A 117 -3.59 8.54 -10.65
N TRP A 118 -4.18 7.53 -9.99
CA TRP A 118 -3.94 6.14 -10.34
C TRP A 118 -4.35 5.88 -11.80
N GLU A 119 -3.53 5.11 -12.52
CA GLU A 119 -3.78 4.74 -13.91
C GLU A 119 -3.23 3.33 -14.18
N PRO A 120 -3.98 2.44 -14.86
CA PRO A 120 -3.61 1.03 -15.06
C PRO A 120 -2.21 0.78 -15.64
N GLU A 121 -1.81 1.46 -16.71
CA GLU A 121 -0.52 1.24 -17.38
C GLU A 121 0.65 1.68 -16.48
N SER A 122 0.54 2.82 -15.83
CA SER A 122 1.53 3.32 -14.87
C SER A 122 1.67 2.39 -13.65
N TRP A 123 0.56 1.79 -13.21
CA TRP A 123 0.53 0.81 -12.12
C TRP A 123 1.16 -0.51 -12.54
N ASP A 124 0.85 -1.01 -13.74
CA ASP A 124 1.45 -2.22 -14.29
C ASP A 124 2.98 -2.08 -14.42
N ASN A 125 3.45 -0.92 -14.88
CA ASN A 125 4.88 -0.59 -14.90
C ASN A 125 5.52 -0.60 -13.51
N TRP A 126 4.82 -0.10 -12.48
CA TRP A 126 5.29 -0.16 -11.09
C TRP A 126 5.38 -1.59 -10.58
N VAL A 127 4.35 -2.41 -10.83
CA VAL A 127 4.32 -3.82 -10.45
C VAL A 127 5.47 -4.59 -11.12
N ALA A 128 5.72 -4.33 -12.41
CA ALA A 128 6.80 -4.94 -13.19
C ALA A 128 8.21 -4.65 -12.64
N MET A 129 8.38 -3.57 -11.87
CA MET A 129 9.67 -3.27 -11.22
C MET A 129 9.97 -4.23 -10.06
N ALA A 130 8.97 -4.94 -9.52
CA ALA A 130 9.09 -5.87 -8.39
C ALA A 130 9.90 -5.31 -7.21
N SER A 131 9.78 -4.00 -6.97
CA SER A 131 10.65 -3.22 -6.08
C SER A 131 9.95 -2.64 -4.85
N ALA A 132 8.65 -2.96 -4.67
CA ALA A 132 7.92 -2.57 -3.47
C ALA A 132 8.59 -3.19 -2.24
N LYS A 133 8.71 -2.41 -1.16
CA LYS A 133 9.29 -2.90 0.09
C LYS A 133 8.26 -3.66 0.90
N ALA A 134 8.69 -4.47 1.85
CA ALA A 134 7.76 -5.09 2.79
C ALA A 134 7.17 -4.05 3.76
N ILE A 135 5.87 -4.18 4.02
CA ILE A 135 5.20 -3.55 5.14
C ILE A 135 5.82 -4.06 6.46
N PRO A 136 6.10 -3.21 7.45
CA PRO A 136 6.79 -3.64 8.66
C PRO A 136 6.08 -4.76 9.41
N GLY A 137 6.80 -5.85 9.68
CA GLY A 137 6.28 -7.04 10.37
C GLY A 137 5.67 -8.11 9.47
N SER A 138 5.35 -7.79 8.20
CA SER A 138 4.67 -8.74 7.30
C SER A 138 5.52 -9.97 6.98
N VAL A 139 6.80 -9.78 6.64
CA VAL A 139 7.73 -10.86 6.28
C VAL A 139 8.00 -11.79 7.46
N GLU A 140 8.23 -11.23 8.65
CA GLU A 140 8.43 -12.01 9.88
C GLU A 140 7.21 -12.88 10.18
N PHE A 141 6.01 -12.31 10.11
CA PHE A 141 4.76 -13.03 10.30
C PHE A 141 4.58 -14.16 9.28
N ILE A 142 4.75 -13.88 7.98
CA ILE A 142 4.56 -14.89 6.91
C ILE A 142 5.57 -16.04 7.03
N ASN A 143 6.82 -15.74 7.37
CA ASN A 143 7.83 -16.78 7.58
C ASN A 143 7.52 -17.59 8.85
N HIS A 144 7.02 -16.96 9.91
CA HIS A 144 6.53 -17.67 11.11
C HIS A 144 5.36 -18.63 10.79
N LEU A 145 4.43 -18.25 9.91
CA LEU A 145 3.38 -19.17 9.44
C LEU A 145 3.97 -20.40 8.77
N THR A 146 4.97 -20.20 7.91
CA THR A 146 5.66 -21.29 7.20
C THR A 146 6.31 -22.26 8.19
N GLU A 147 7.01 -21.75 9.20
CA GLU A 147 7.63 -22.54 10.27
C GLU A 147 6.58 -23.31 11.09
N ALA A 148 5.40 -22.74 11.29
CA ALA A 148 4.27 -23.37 11.97
C ALA A 148 3.48 -24.37 11.10
N GLY A 149 3.89 -24.59 9.85
CA GLY A 149 3.20 -25.48 8.91
C GLY A 149 1.86 -24.93 8.41
N ILE A 150 1.68 -23.61 8.45
CA ILE A 150 0.49 -22.89 7.97
C ILE A 150 0.84 -22.24 6.64
N ASP A 151 0.00 -22.46 5.63
CA ASP A 151 0.22 -21.85 4.31
C ASP A 151 -0.19 -20.37 4.32
N ALA A 152 0.67 -19.50 3.81
CA ALA A 152 0.28 -18.15 3.43
C ALA A 152 -0.38 -18.19 2.04
N VAL A 153 -1.56 -17.58 1.94
CA VAL A 153 -2.32 -17.42 0.69
C VAL A 153 -2.51 -15.93 0.44
N PHE A 154 -2.17 -15.47 -0.75
CA PHE A 154 -2.26 -14.07 -1.17
C PHE A 154 -3.46 -13.90 -2.12
N ILE A 155 -4.43 -13.07 -1.74
CA ILE A 155 -5.56 -12.70 -2.61
C ILE A 155 -5.44 -11.20 -2.89
N THR A 156 -5.09 -10.84 -4.12
CA THR A 156 -4.78 -9.45 -4.50
C THR A 156 -5.62 -8.98 -5.69
N ASN A 157 -5.91 -7.68 -5.73
CA ASN A 157 -6.58 -7.07 -6.89
C ASN A 157 -5.63 -6.59 -7.99
N ARG A 158 -4.33 -6.92 -7.89
CA ARG A 158 -3.45 -6.97 -9.07
C ARG A 158 -4.09 -7.85 -10.14
N GLU A 159 -3.91 -7.44 -11.38
CA GLU A 159 -4.74 -7.90 -12.48
C GLU A 159 -3.98 -8.88 -13.37
N CYS A 160 -4.62 -10.02 -13.64
CA CYS A 160 -4.13 -11.02 -14.55
C CYS A 160 -4.51 -10.65 -15.98
N VAL A 161 -3.75 -9.72 -16.56
CA VAL A 161 -3.92 -9.30 -17.96
C VAL A 161 -2.56 -9.33 -18.65
N GLN A 162 -2.52 -9.94 -19.83
CA GLN A 162 -1.31 -10.06 -20.64
C GLN A 162 -0.79 -8.68 -21.07
N ARG A 163 0.52 -8.45 -20.94
CA ARG A 163 1.22 -7.34 -21.58
C ARG A 163 1.50 -7.72 -23.03
N GLU A 164 1.32 -6.79 -23.97
CA GLU A 164 1.64 -7.04 -25.38
C GLU A 164 3.10 -7.47 -25.60
N SER A 165 4.01 -6.98 -24.75
CA SER A 165 5.44 -7.28 -24.78
C SER A 165 5.82 -8.62 -24.15
N SER A 166 4.86 -9.38 -23.59
CA SER A 166 5.11 -10.61 -22.84
C SER A 166 4.34 -11.81 -23.42
N GLY A 167 4.97 -12.98 -23.39
CA GLY A 167 4.31 -14.26 -23.63
C GLY A 167 3.63 -14.86 -22.39
N ASP A 168 3.77 -14.20 -21.23
CA ASP A 168 3.09 -14.58 -19.99
C ASP A 168 1.62 -14.11 -20.04
N PRO A 169 0.62 -15.01 -19.89
CA PRO A 169 -0.79 -14.61 -19.86
C PRO A 169 -1.15 -13.78 -18.61
N CYS A 170 -0.31 -13.80 -17.57
CA CYS A 170 -0.57 -13.19 -16.27
C CYS A 170 0.69 -12.54 -15.68
N PRO A 171 1.32 -11.58 -16.37
CA PRO A 171 2.64 -11.05 -16.00
C PRO A 171 2.70 -10.46 -14.59
N GLN A 172 1.65 -9.75 -14.15
CA GLN A 172 1.63 -9.23 -12.77
C GLN A 172 1.68 -10.33 -11.71
N LYS A 173 1.23 -11.56 -12.00
CA LYS A 173 1.37 -12.67 -11.05
C LYS A 173 2.84 -13.05 -10.89
N THR A 174 3.56 -13.15 -12.00
CA THR A 174 5.01 -13.40 -12.01
C THR A 174 5.76 -12.31 -11.26
N ASP A 175 5.50 -11.04 -11.57
CA ASP A 175 6.16 -9.91 -10.91
C ASP A 175 5.83 -9.83 -9.42
N THR A 176 4.59 -10.14 -9.03
CA THR A 176 4.17 -10.16 -7.62
C THR A 176 4.89 -11.27 -6.86
N ILE A 177 5.00 -12.47 -7.44
CA ILE A 177 5.73 -13.58 -6.83
C ILE A 177 7.22 -13.22 -6.68
N GLU A 178 7.81 -12.57 -7.69
CA GLU A 178 9.20 -12.08 -7.62
C GLU A 178 9.36 -11.04 -6.50
N ASN A 179 8.47 -10.07 -6.40
CA ASN A 179 8.54 -9.04 -5.36
C ASN A 179 8.35 -9.65 -3.95
N LEU A 180 7.41 -10.57 -3.76
CA LEU A 180 7.21 -11.25 -2.48
C LEU A 180 8.48 -12.02 -2.05
N LYS A 181 9.16 -12.68 -3.00
CA LYS A 181 10.44 -13.34 -2.73
C LYS A 181 11.56 -12.34 -2.44
N SER A 182 11.62 -11.23 -3.18
CA SER A 182 12.69 -10.23 -3.05
C SER A 182 12.71 -9.54 -1.69
N VAL A 183 11.54 -9.41 -1.05
CA VAL A 183 11.44 -8.86 0.31
C VAL A 183 11.75 -9.87 1.43
N GLY A 184 12.06 -11.13 1.08
CA GLY A 184 12.52 -12.15 2.03
C GLY A 184 11.46 -13.15 2.51
N ILE A 185 10.32 -13.27 1.82
CA ILE A 185 9.36 -14.34 2.11
C ILE A 185 9.93 -15.67 1.61
N SER A 186 10.11 -16.62 2.54
CA SER A 186 10.85 -17.86 2.27
C SER A 186 10.12 -18.83 1.33
N VAL A 187 8.79 -18.84 1.36
CA VAL A 187 7.96 -19.74 0.55
C VAL A 187 6.83 -18.96 -0.09
N VAL A 188 6.88 -18.82 -1.42
CA VAL A 188 5.80 -18.25 -2.23
C VAL A 188 5.43 -19.28 -3.30
N LYS A 189 4.32 -19.98 -3.06
CA LYS A 189 3.77 -20.98 -3.99
C LYS A 189 2.87 -20.28 -5.01
N PRO A 190 3.09 -20.41 -6.33
CA PRO A 190 2.28 -19.74 -7.35
C PRO A 190 0.77 -20.03 -7.23
N GLU A 191 0.41 -21.25 -6.82
CA GLU A 191 -0.99 -21.66 -6.58
C GLU A 191 -1.65 -20.97 -5.37
N ASN A 192 -0.85 -20.36 -4.50
CA ASN A 192 -1.32 -19.59 -3.35
C ASN A 192 -1.35 -18.08 -3.63
N VAL A 193 -1.07 -17.62 -4.85
CA VAL A 193 -1.18 -16.20 -5.24
C VAL A 193 -2.31 -16.05 -6.25
N LEU A 194 -3.45 -15.51 -5.81
CA LEU A 194 -4.69 -15.45 -6.59
C LEU A 194 -4.99 -14.00 -6.99
N LEU A 195 -4.88 -13.72 -8.30
CA LEU A 195 -5.09 -12.38 -8.85
C LEU A 195 -6.56 -12.14 -9.25
N LYS A 196 -6.92 -10.87 -9.42
CA LYS A 196 -8.16 -10.47 -10.10
C LYS A 196 -8.05 -10.87 -11.58
N SER A 197 -9.16 -11.30 -12.17
CA SER A 197 -9.28 -11.67 -13.58
C SER A 197 -8.45 -12.90 -14.00
N GLU A 198 -7.76 -13.60 -13.08
CA GLU A 198 -7.04 -14.85 -13.40
C GLU A 198 -8.00 -15.97 -13.79
N ILE A 199 -9.20 -15.94 -13.20
CA ILE A 199 -10.36 -16.72 -13.61
C ILE A 199 -11.52 -15.73 -13.82
N PRO A 200 -12.39 -15.90 -14.83
CA PRO A 200 -13.45 -14.91 -15.15
C PRO A 200 -14.35 -14.49 -13.98
N GLU A 201 -14.63 -15.38 -13.03
CA GLU A 201 -15.46 -15.11 -11.85
C GLU A 201 -14.71 -14.37 -10.72
N TRP A 202 -13.40 -14.18 -10.85
CA TRP A 202 -12.57 -13.50 -9.85
C TRP A 202 -12.51 -12.00 -10.13
N THR A 203 -13.56 -11.29 -9.71
CA THR A 203 -13.69 -9.84 -9.83
C THR A 203 -12.89 -9.11 -8.74
N SER A 204 -13.00 -7.78 -8.64
CA SER A 204 -12.37 -6.99 -7.57
C SER A 204 -12.94 -7.29 -6.18
N GLU A 205 -14.15 -7.84 -6.10
CA GLU A 205 -14.66 -8.45 -4.88
C GLU A 205 -13.94 -9.77 -4.62
N LYS A 206 -13.39 -9.92 -3.42
CA LYS A 206 -12.50 -11.04 -3.10
C LYS A 206 -13.25 -12.29 -2.63
N GLN A 207 -14.57 -12.22 -2.45
CA GLN A 207 -15.38 -13.32 -1.93
C GLN A 207 -15.23 -14.61 -2.74
N SER A 208 -15.26 -14.55 -4.07
CA SER A 208 -15.16 -15.77 -4.91
C SER A 208 -13.82 -16.48 -4.75
N ARG A 209 -12.72 -15.73 -4.61
CA ARG A 209 -11.38 -16.27 -4.33
C ARG A 209 -11.26 -16.77 -2.91
N ARG A 210 -11.84 -16.08 -1.94
CA ARG A 210 -11.94 -16.51 -0.55
C ARG A 210 -12.68 -17.85 -0.43
N ALA A 211 -13.85 -17.98 -1.04
CA ALA A 211 -14.62 -19.23 -1.09
C ALA A 211 -13.81 -20.39 -1.71
N TYR A 212 -13.12 -20.13 -2.83
CA TYR A 212 -12.23 -21.12 -3.46
C TYR A 212 -11.13 -21.64 -2.52
N ILE A 213 -10.58 -20.77 -1.66
CA ILE A 213 -9.57 -21.14 -0.66
C ILE A 213 -10.20 -21.87 0.53
N ALA A 214 -11.40 -21.47 0.94
CA ALA A 214 -12.15 -22.10 2.03
C ALA A 214 -12.45 -23.59 1.78
N ASP A 215 -12.59 -24.01 0.53
CA ASP A 215 -12.79 -25.43 0.18
C ASP A 215 -11.52 -26.28 0.37
N LYS A 216 -10.35 -25.64 0.38
CA LYS A 216 -9.04 -26.33 0.39
C LYS A 216 -8.32 -26.23 1.73
N TYR A 217 -8.56 -25.14 2.45
CA TYR A 217 -7.85 -24.78 3.65
C TYR A 217 -8.81 -24.38 4.76
N ARG A 218 -8.52 -24.78 6.00
CA ARG A 218 -9.07 -24.13 7.19
C ARG A 218 -8.37 -22.80 7.37
N VAL A 219 -9.07 -21.72 7.11
CA VAL A 219 -8.48 -20.37 7.13
C VAL A 219 -8.54 -19.81 8.54
N LEU A 220 -7.38 -19.61 9.15
CA LEU A 220 -7.27 -19.19 10.55
C LEU A 220 -7.43 -17.68 10.75
N MET A 221 -7.06 -16.90 9.73
CA MET A 221 -7.02 -15.45 9.80
C MET A 221 -7.10 -14.86 8.39
N LEU A 222 -7.71 -13.68 8.31
CA LEU A 222 -7.68 -12.76 7.18
C LEU A 222 -6.85 -11.54 7.59
N VAL A 223 -5.98 -11.05 6.71
CA VAL A 223 -5.15 -9.86 6.95
C VAL A 223 -5.23 -8.96 5.71
N GLY A 224 -5.55 -7.68 5.91
CA GLY A 224 -5.82 -6.74 4.83
C GLY A 224 -5.98 -5.31 5.35
N ASP A 225 -5.89 -4.33 4.46
CA ASP A 225 -6.08 -2.90 4.73
C ASP A 225 -7.46 -2.39 4.28
N ASP A 226 -8.15 -3.12 3.39
CA ASP A 226 -9.51 -2.80 2.94
C ASP A 226 -10.53 -3.76 3.59
N LEU A 227 -11.68 -3.23 4.02
CA LEU A 227 -12.81 -4.06 4.47
C LEU A 227 -13.21 -5.15 3.47
N GLY A 228 -13.00 -4.91 2.16
CA GLY A 228 -13.22 -5.89 1.08
C GLY A 228 -12.31 -7.12 1.14
N ASP A 229 -11.24 -7.09 1.93
CA ASP A 229 -10.39 -8.25 2.19
C ASP A 229 -11.06 -9.24 3.14
N PHE A 230 -12.00 -8.75 3.96
CA PHE A 230 -12.67 -9.51 5.02
C PHE A 230 -14.12 -9.85 4.65
N LEU A 231 -14.86 -8.88 4.12
CA LEU A 231 -16.31 -9.00 3.92
C LEU A 231 -16.68 -9.03 2.42
N PRO A 232 -17.80 -9.67 2.05
CA PRO A 232 -18.38 -9.55 0.71
C PRO A 232 -19.16 -8.24 0.56
N ASP A 233 -19.33 -7.78 -0.67
CA ASP A 233 -20.24 -6.68 -1.05
C ASP A 233 -19.95 -5.35 -0.33
N VAL A 234 -18.68 -5.09 -0.02
CA VAL A 234 -18.26 -3.86 0.65
C VAL A 234 -17.37 -2.95 -0.21
N LYS A 235 -17.10 -3.27 -1.48
CA LYS A 235 -16.31 -2.36 -2.35
C LYS A 235 -17.17 -1.40 -3.17
N MET A 236 -18.33 -1.85 -3.64
CA MET A 236 -19.23 -1.04 -4.47
C MET A 236 -20.60 -0.88 -3.81
N HIS A 237 -21.32 0.18 -4.17
CA HIS A 237 -22.68 0.44 -3.70
C HIS A 237 -22.86 0.49 -2.17
N ILE A 238 -21.79 0.83 -1.45
CA ILE A 238 -21.77 1.05 0.00
C ILE A 238 -21.08 2.37 0.32
N THR A 239 -21.61 3.09 1.31
CA THR A 239 -21.06 4.38 1.77
C THR A 239 -19.99 4.17 2.86
N PRO A 240 -19.12 5.17 3.10
CA PRO A 240 -18.20 5.13 4.24
C PRO A 240 -18.88 4.97 5.60
N ALA A 241 -20.09 5.52 5.76
CA ALA A 241 -20.87 5.40 7.00
C ALA A 241 -21.37 3.96 7.21
N GLU A 242 -21.88 3.32 6.15
CA GLU A 242 -22.31 1.91 6.19
C GLU A 242 -21.11 0.98 6.45
N ARG A 243 -19.96 1.23 5.81
CA ARG A 243 -18.72 0.49 6.10
C ARG A 243 -18.30 0.60 7.57
N ARG A 244 -18.45 1.78 8.19
CA ARG A 244 -18.15 1.97 9.61
C ARG A 244 -19.07 1.13 10.50
N VAL A 245 -20.36 1.06 10.20
CA VAL A 245 -21.31 0.23 10.98
C VAL A 245 -20.91 -1.24 11.02
N LEU A 246 -20.32 -1.77 9.94
CA LEU A 246 -19.87 -3.16 9.86
C LEU A 246 -18.66 -3.48 10.77
N VAL A 247 -17.89 -2.48 11.20
CA VAL A 247 -16.73 -2.70 12.10
C VAL A 247 -17.17 -3.00 13.53
N ASP A 248 -18.35 -2.48 13.92
CA ASP A 248 -18.88 -2.62 15.28
C ASP A 248 -19.73 -3.90 15.49
N GLN A 249 -19.87 -4.73 14.45
CA GLN A 249 -20.66 -5.98 14.47
C GLN A 249 -19.78 -7.20 14.75
#